data_AF-A0AAQ5YTL4-F1
#
_entry.id   AF-A0AAQ5YTL4-F1
#
_cell.length_a   1.000
_cell.length_b   1.000
_cell.length_c   1.000
_cell.angle_alpha   90.00
_cell.angle_beta   90.00
_cell.angle_gamma   90.00
#
_symmetry.space_group_name_H-M   'P 1'
#
loop_
_entity.id
_entity.type
_entity.pdbx_description
1 polymer ?
#
loop_
_entity_poly.entity_id
_entity_poly.type
_entity_poly.pdbx_seq_one_letter_code
_entity_poly.pdbx_strand_id
1 'polypeptide(L)'
;MTGMFRSLDLLVLSCLFLTVISETGKISPPQNFALRWIDDFTPELSWIPQDSVRNCNYTVTIIPQEGAPNRVTVFTSKWSDFTILGGRSLNFSVTTDCSDDSSEPAVHSISYPELVKQLDCYNYAPRKTHCQWNPASDAPDLRFFYKLINQVGSSSDESSELQECPSYSYSTTGVRTGCELQASERHEINILFNGTVNDKPARNTFIKLLKDHVRPPALKWTVVKSKDAFSISWIAPDIFQPSNWKYNLRYTVCNKTACNKPEIIGLPKEEKTSYRLERDSQWQYCIAIQAVVETRGNGATPWSADQCFEEDLDALVFVAFIIPCVVAILAALMFVCCRRNKDKFFPRIITPVDFITDIDNNNKSNLYNLQAPSEEEQTCEITVLDPEIIRLDC
;
A
#
# COMPACT_ATOMS: atom_id res chain seq x y z
N MET A 1 86.97 -75.66 -27.92
CA MET A 1 87.27 -74.49 -28.77
C MET A 1 85.95 -73.88 -29.19
N THR A 2 85.55 -72.79 -28.50
CA THR A 2 85.38 -71.45 -29.11
C THR A 2 84.27 -71.46 -30.16
N GLY A 3 83.04 -71.01 -29.89
CA GLY A 3 82.63 -69.84 -29.11
C GLY A 3 81.96 -68.88 -30.09
N MET A 4 80.63 -68.74 -30.01
CA MET A 4 79.92 -67.54 -30.46
C MET A 4 78.53 -67.56 -29.83
N PHE A 5 78.41 -66.82 -28.72
CA PHE A 5 77.15 -66.47 -28.06
C PHE A 5 76.63 -65.15 -28.66
N ARG A 6 75.29 -65.04 -28.65
CA ARG A 6 74.49 -63.80 -28.53
C ARG A 6 74.60 -62.76 -29.65
N SER A 7 73.69 -62.84 -30.62
CA SER A 7 73.28 -61.65 -31.39
C SER A 7 71.87 -61.72 -31.99
N LEU A 8 70.91 -62.40 -31.32
CA LEU A 8 69.51 -62.36 -31.77
C LEU A 8 68.47 -62.06 -30.68
N ASP A 9 68.87 -61.93 -29.41
CA ASP A 9 67.97 -61.52 -28.32
C ASP A 9 67.90 -59.99 -28.11
N LEU A 10 68.60 -59.20 -28.94
CA LEU A 10 68.72 -57.75 -28.79
C LEU A 10 67.85 -56.92 -29.75
N LEU A 11 67.16 -57.55 -30.70
CA LEU A 11 66.32 -56.85 -31.69
C LEU A 11 64.81 -57.01 -31.47
N VAL A 12 64.38 -57.83 -30.51
CA VAL A 12 62.95 -57.96 -30.13
C VAL A 12 62.64 -57.17 -28.84
N LEU A 13 63.66 -56.73 -28.09
CA LEU A 13 63.44 -55.86 -26.92
C LEU A 13 63.34 -54.36 -27.25
N SER A 14 63.64 -53.91 -28.48
CA SER A 14 63.54 -52.49 -28.84
C SER A 14 62.15 -52.05 -29.32
N CYS A 15 61.21 -52.98 -29.50
CA CYS A 15 59.82 -52.68 -29.86
C CYS A 15 58.83 -52.81 -28.69
N LEU A 16 59.33 -53.07 -27.47
CA LEU A 16 58.56 -53.00 -26.22
C LEU A 16 58.85 -51.73 -25.41
N PHE A 17 59.40 -50.71 -26.05
CA PHE A 17 59.13 -49.34 -25.63
C PHE A 17 57.75 -48.97 -26.20
N LEU A 18 56.70 -49.49 -25.55
CA LEU A 18 55.48 -48.70 -25.44
C LEU A 18 55.96 -47.39 -24.82
N THR A 19 56.13 -46.39 -25.68
CA THR A 19 56.09 -45.01 -25.26
C THR A 19 54.75 -44.87 -24.55
N VAL A 20 54.77 -45.04 -23.23
CA VAL A 20 53.88 -44.27 -22.37
C VAL A 20 54.23 -42.85 -22.73
N ILE A 21 53.50 -42.30 -23.70
CA ILE A 21 53.32 -40.88 -23.80
C ILE A 21 52.67 -40.57 -22.45
N SER A 22 53.51 -40.25 -21.46
CA SER A 22 53.05 -39.46 -20.35
C SER A 22 52.45 -38.24 -21.03
N GLU A 23 51.15 -38.02 -20.89
CA GLU A 23 50.54 -36.74 -21.20
C GLU A 23 51.14 -35.70 -20.24
N THR A 24 52.42 -35.38 -20.43
CA THR A 24 53.05 -34.20 -19.87
C THR A 24 52.45 -33.03 -20.60
N GLY A 25 51.35 -32.51 -20.08
CA GLY A 25 50.81 -31.22 -20.53
C GLY A 25 49.37 -30.93 -20.18
N LYS A 26 48.50 -31.93 -19.94
CA LYS A 26 47.08 -31.63 -19.68
C LYS A 26 46.76 -31.68 -18.19
N ILE A 27 46.46 -30.51 -17.61
CA ILE A 27 46.00 -30.40 -16.22
C ILE A 27 44.70 -31.17 -16.11
N SER A 28 44.68 -32.19 -15.24
CA SER A 28 43.46 -32.98 -15.05
C SER A 28 42.40 -32.18 -14.28
N PRO A 29 41.11 -32.55 -14.33
CA PRO A 29 40.11 -31.94 -13.45
C PRO A 29 40.42 -32.19 -11.97
N PRO A 30 39.94 -31.33 -11.05
CA PRO A 30 39.96 -31.62 -9.62
C PRO A 30 39.37 -33.00 -9.31
N GLN A 31 40.10 -33.82 -8.57
CA GLN A 31 39.68 -35.19 -8.25
C GLN A 31 38.94 -35.24 -6.91
N ASN A 32 38.08 -36.26 -6.75
CA ASN A 32 37.25 -36.45 -5.54
C ASN A 32 36.49 -35.20 -5.13
N PHE A 33 35.90 -34.51 -6.13
CA PHE A 33 35.07 -33.35 -5.90
C PHE A 33 33.81 -33.74 -5.14
N ALA A 34 33.76 -33.35 -3.87
CA ALA A 34 32.69 -33.68 -2.94
C ALA A 34 32.00 -32.41 -2.43
N LEU A 35 30.68 -32.52 -2.29
CA LEU A 35 29.82 -31.51 -1.70
C LEU A 35 29.24 -32.02 -0.39
N ARG A 36 29.31 -31.20 0.65
CA ARG A 36 28.63 -31.40 1.93
C ARG A 36 27.93 -30.11 2.33
N TRP A 37 26.84 -30.17 3.07
CA TRP A 37 26.21 -29.00 3.67
C TRP A 37 26.64 -28.89 5.13
N ILE A 38 27.20 -27.75 5.53
CA ILE A 38 27.53 -27.45 6.94
C ILE A 38 26.24 -27.12 7.70
N ASP A 39 25.38 -26.34 7.05
CA ASP A 39 24.04 -25.98 7.49
C ASP A 39 23.10 -25.85 6.27
N ASP A 40 21.88 -25.36 6.47
CA ASP A 40 20.88 -25.24 5.40
C ASP A 40 21.19 -24.20 4.30
N PHE A 41 22.20 -23.35 4.50
CA PHE A 41 22.58 -22.28 3.58
C PHE A 41 24.07 -22.28 3.20
N THR A 42 24.89 -23.10 3.85
CA THR A 42 26.34 -23.11 3.64
C THR A 42 26.81 -24.45 3.06
N PRO A 43 26.95 -24.57 1.73
CA PRO A 43 27.64 -25.69 1.10
C PRO A 43 29.15 -25.59 1.33
N GLU A 44 29.77 -26.74 1.51
CA GLU A 44 31.20 -26.95 1.61
C GLU A 44 31.63 -27.88 0.47
N LEU A 45 32.49 -27.36 -0.38
CA LEU A 45 33.13 -28.07 -1.46
C LEU A 45 34.53 -28.49 -1.05
N SER A 46 34.92 -29.71 -1.38
CA SER A 46 36.27 -30.21 -1.17
C SER A 46 36.72 -31.06 -2.35
N TRP A 47 38.02 -31.02 -2.64
CA TRP A 47 38.65 -31.81 -3.69
C TRP A 47 40.08 -32.16 -3.29
N ILE A 48 40.68 -33.10 -4.02
CA ILE A 48 42.09 -33.44 -3.85
C ILE A 48 42.92 -32.51 -4.75
N PRO A 49 43.89 -31.76 -4.17
CA PRO A 49 44.84 -31.00 -4.96
C PRO A 49 45.71 -31.92 -5.81
N GLN A 50 46.09 -31.49 -7.00
CA GLN A 50 47.05 -32.24 -7.80
C GLN A 50 48.46 -32.03 -7.24
N ASP A 51 49.02 -33.08 -6.66
CA ASP A 51 50.35 -33.10 -6.00
C ASP A 51 51.51 -32.68 -6.93
N SER A 52 51.29 -32.63 -8.25
CA SER A 52 52.31 -32.40 -9.26
C SER A 52 52.48 -30.94 -9.72
N VAL A 53 51.66 -29.98 -9.26
CA VAL A 53 51.69 -28.62 -9.85
C VAL A 53 51.86 -27.52 -8.80
N ARG A 54 53.06 -26.93 -8.74
CA ARG A 54 53.33 -25.74 -7.92
C ARG A 54 52.70 -24.52 -8.59
N ASN A 55 52.06 -23.65 -7.81
CA ASN A 55 51.48 -22.35 -8.20
C ASN A 55 50.16 -22.37 -9.02
N CYS A 56 49.28 -23.35 -8.81
CA CYS A 56 47.92 -23.28 -9.35
C CYS A 56 46.93 -22.74 -8.31
N ASN A 57 45.89 -22.07 -8.78
CA ASN A 57 44.72 -21.71 -8.00
C ASN A 57 43.50 -22.48 -8.56
N TYR A 58 42.37 -22.35 -7.89
CA TYR A 58 41.13 -22.98 -8.31
C TYR A 58 40.06 -21.93 -8.50
N THR A 59 39.30 -22.03 -9.59
CA THR A 59 38.11 -21.20 -9.79
C THR A 59 36.87 -22.02 -9.48
N VAL A 60 36.20 -21.65 -8.39
CA VAL A 60 34.88 -22.17 -8.02
C VAL A 60 33.83 -21.33 -8.74
N THR A 61 33.00 -21.98 -9.55
CA THR A 61 31.85 -21.35 -10.20
C THR A 61 30.56 -21.93 -9.64
N ILE A 62 29.68 -21.06 -9.18
CA ILE A 62 28.34 -21.38 -8.70
C ILE A 62 27.37 -20.90 -9.77
N ILE A 63 26.66 -21.84 -10.39
CA ILE A 63 25.75 -21.57 -11.49
C ILE A 63 24.33 -21.81 -10.99
N PRO A 64 23.61 -20.74 -10.60
CA PRO A 64 22.19 -20.86 -10.28
C PRO A 64 21.39 -21.15 -11.55
N GLN A 65 20.16 -21.64 -11.39
CA GLN A 65 19.25 -21.82 -12.52
C GLN A 65 18.91 -20.48 -13.20
N GLU A 66 18.72 -19.43 -12.40
CA GLU A 66 18.40 -18.08 -12.86
C GLU A 66 19.41 -17.10 -12.27
N GLY A 67 19.86 -16.16 -13.11
CA GLY A 67 20.85 -15.14 -12.73
C GLY A 67 22.24 -15.42 -13.28
N ALA A 68 23.19 -14.57 -12.89
CA ALA A 68 24.58 -14.67 -13.33
C ALA A 68 25.33 -15.70 -12.48
N PRO A 69 26.26 -16.46 -13.08
CA PRO A 69 27.14 -17.33 -12.31
C PRO A 69 28.06 -16.51 -11.42
N ASN A 70 28.26 -16.95 -10.19
CA ASN A 70 29.26 -16.38 -9.29
C ASN A 70 30.57 -17.15 -9.44
N ARG A 71 31.70 -16.44 -9.53
CA ARG A 71 33.04 -17.03 -9.70
C ARG A 71 33.95 -16.53 -8.59
N VAL A 72 34.59 -17.47 -7.90
CA VAL A 72 35.50 -17.17 -6.80
C VAL A 72 36.79 -17.95 -7.01
N THR A 73 37.91 -17.23 -6.99
CA THR A 73 39.23 -17.85 -7.01
C THR A 73 39.67 -18.19 -5.59
N VAL A 74 40.09 -19.43 -5.37
CA VAL A 74 40.60 -19.93 -4.09
C VAL A 74 41.96 -20.58 -4.25
N PHE A 75 42.75 -20.54 -3.19
CA PHE A 75 44.10 -21.11 -3.15
C PHE A 75 44.18 -22.43 -2.37
N THR A 76 43.05 -22.87 -1.83
CA THR A 76 42.90 -24.09 -1.03
C THR A 76 42.03 -25.10 -1.75
N SER A 77 42.18 -26.38 -1.44
CA SER A 77 41.37 -27.46 -2.02
C SER A 77 39.98 -27.63 -1.38
N LYS A 78 39.47 -26.50 -0.86
CA LYS A 78 38.24 -26.42 -0.09
C LYS A 78 37.65 -25.02 -0.25
N TRP A 79 36.34 -24.93 -0.37
CA TRP A 79 35.59 -23.68 -0.41
C TRP A 79 34.25 -23.84 0.30
N SER A 80 33.80 -22.78 0.96
CA SER A 80 32.52 -22.74 1.65
C SER A 80 32.05 -21.30 1.72
N ASP A 81 30.79 -21.05 1.38
CA ASP A 81 30.18 -19.72 1.47
C ASP A 81 28.66 -19.83 1.51
N PHE A 82 27.99 -18.78 2.00
CA PHE A 82 26.53 -18.70 2.00
C PHE A 82 26.00 -18.77 0.57
N THR A 83 25.11 -19.73 0.30
CA THR A 83 24.60 -20.01 -1.03
C THR A 83 23.10 -20.31 -1.03
N ILE A 84 22.37 -19.59 -1.88
CA ILE A 84 20.95 -19.83 -2.12
C ILE A 84 20.77 -20.88 -3.21
N LEU A 85 20.07 -21.96 -2.88
CA LEU A 85 19.73 -23.06 -3.79
C LEU A 85 18.64 -22.64 -4.79
N GLY A 86 17.73 -21.76 -4.38
CA GLY A 86 16.54 -21.44 -5.14
C GLY A 86 15.56 -22.62 -5.20
N GLY A 87 14.72 -22.62 -6.24
CA GLY A 87 13.59 -23.54 -6.37
C GLY A 87 13.88 -24.89 -7.06
N ARG A 88 14.97 -25.06 -7.82
CA ARG A 88 15.13 -26.26 -8.67
C ARG A 88 16.53 -26.84 -8.75
N SER A 89 17.53 -26.07 -9.16
CA SER A 89 18.86 -26.62 -9.41
C SER A 89 19.98 -25.62 -9.17
N LEU A 90 21.10 -26.14 -8.71
CA LEU A 90 22.33 -25.40 -8.48
C LEU A 90 23.51 -26.27 -8.89
N ASN A 91 24.37 -25.76 -9.76
CA ASN A 91 25.56 -26.45 -10.20
C ASN A 91 26.80 -25.78 -9.60
N PHE A 92 27.69 -26.60 -9.06
CA PHE A 92 29.01 -26.19 -8.66
C PHE A 92 30.01 -26.74 -9.66
N SER A 93 30.95 -25.92 -10.09
CA SER A 93 32.09 -26.40 -10.85
C SER A 93 33.39 -25.86 -10.30
N VAL A 94 34.44 -26.67 -10.34
CA VAL A 94 35.79 -26.27 -9.95
C VAL A 94 36.73 -26.53 -11.12
N THR A 95 37.46 -25.51 -11.54
CA THR A 95 38.57 -25.63 -12.47
C THR A 95 39.88 -25.41 -11.73
N THR A 96 40.93 -26.12 -12.13
CA THR A 96 42.29 -25.81 -11.72
C THR A 96 42.87 -24.87 -12.76
N ASP A 97 43.31 -23.68 -12.34
CA ASP A 97 43.95 -22.71 -13.22
C ASP A 97 45.43 -22.59 -12.83
N CYS A 98 46.31 -22.87 -13.78
CA CYS A 98 47.74 -22.73 -13.66
C CYS A 98 48.21 -21.69 -14.70
N SER A 99 49.44 -21.18 -14.58
CA SER A 99 49.93 -19.99 -15.32
C SER A 99 49.42 -19.80 -16.75
N ASP A 100 49.46 -20.84 -17.59
CA ASP A 100 49.09 -20.77 -19.01
C ASP A 100 47.96 -21.73 -19.42
N ASP A 101 47.46 -22.58 -18.51
CA ASP A 101 46.50 -23.64 -18.82
C ASP A 101 45.46 -23.79 -17.70
N SER A 102 44.22 -24.14 -18.10
CA SER A 102 43.12 -24.48 -17.20
C SER A 102 42.67 -25.91 -17.43
N SER A 103 42.30 -26.60 -16.35
CA SER A 103 41.69 -27.93 -16.45
C SER A 103 40.27 -27.86 -16.98
N GLU A 104 39.78 -29.00 -17.48
CA GLU A 104 38.33 -29.20 -17.60
C GLU A 104 37.67 -29.10 -16.20
N PRO A 105 36.42 -28.61 -16.11
CA PRO A 105 35.74 -28.43 -14.83
C PRO A 105 35.29 -29.76 -14.22
N ALA A 106 35.55 -29.94 -12.93
CA ALA A 106 34.83 -30.93 -12.12
C ALA A 106 33.47 -30.34 -11.72
N VAL A 107 32.36 -31.02 -12.05
CA VAL A 107 31.01 -30.50 -11.86
C VAL A 107 30.22 -31.36 -10.88
N HIS A 108 29.46 -30.71 -10.01
CA HIS A 108 28.51 -31.34 -9.10
C HIS A 108 27.18 -30.60 -9.18
N SER A 109 26.11 -31.32 -9.53
CA SER A 109 24.79 -30.77 -9.77
C SER A 109 23.81 -31.21 -8.70
N ILE A 110 23.14 -30.24 -8.08
CA ILE A 110 22.03 -30.49 -7.18
C ILE A 110 20.74 -30.18 -7.93
N SER A 111 19.75 -31.07 -7.84
CA SER A 111 18.41 -30.78 -8.30
C SER A 111 17.37 -31.29 -7.31
N TYR A 112 16.43 -30.40 -6.95
CA TYR A 112 15.27 -30.71 -6.14
C TYR A 112 13.99 -30.30 -6.89
N PRO A 113 12.86 -30.97 -6.62
CA PRO A 113 11.55 -30.47 -7.00
C PRO A 113 11.31 -29.05 -6.45
N GLU A 114 10.61 -28.24 -7.22
CA GLU A 114 10.15 -26.93 -6.77
C GLU A 114 8.97 -27.12 -5.83
N LEU A 115 9.13 -26.67 -4.58
CA LEU A 115 8.12 -26.79 -3.53
C LEU A 115 7.12 -25.65 -3.58
N VAL A 116 7.61 -24.44 -3.86
CA VAL A 116 6.82 -23.21 -3.85
C VAL A 116 7.14 -22.31 -5.04
N LYS A 117 6.15 -21.52 -5.45
CA LYS A 117 6.21 -20.51 -6.50
C LYS A 117 5.73 -19.17 -5.97
N GLN A 118 6.18 -18.10 -6.63
CA GLN A 118 5.73 -16.73 -6.34
C GLN A 118 5.86 -16.36 -4.86
N LEU A 119 6.98 -16.78 -4.25
CA LEU A 119 7.29 -16.44 -2.87
C LEU A 119 7.49 -14.92 -2.74
N ASP A 120 6.64 -14.32 -1.91
CA ASP A 120 6.67 -12.90 -1.60
C ASP A 120 6.63 -12.71 -0.09
N CYS A 121 7.44 -11.80 0.42
CA CYS A 121 7.50 -11.46 1.83
C CYS A 121 7.55 -9.96 1.95
N TYR A 122 6.59 -9.37 2.66
CA TYR A 122 6.50 -7.92 2.81
C TYR A 122 6.17 -7.50 4.23
N ASN A 123 6.78 -6.39 4.65
CA ASN A 123 6.47 -5.76 5.92
C ASN A 123 5.22 -4.88 5.74
N TYR A 124 4.18 -5.09 6.55
CA TYR A 124 2.91 -4.34 6.45
C TYR A 124 2.60 -3.49 7.67
N ALA A 125 3.32 -3.71 8.77
CA ALA A 125 3.25 -2.90 9.98
C ALA A 125 4.58 -3.01 10.75
N PRO A 126 4.84 -2.13 11.74
CA PRO A 126 6.06 -2.20 12.53
C PRO A 126 6.29 -3.60 13.10
N ARG A 127 7.43 -4.20 12.76
CA ARG A 127 7.82 -5.56 13.16
C ARG A 127 6.83 -6.67 12.75
N LYS A 128 5.93 -6.43 11.79
CA LYS A 128 5.01 -7.44 11.26
C LYS A 128 5.22 -7.65 9.78
N THR A 129 5.58 -8.88 9.43
CA THR A 129 5.85 -9.30 8.06
C THR A 129 4.96 -10.47 7.69
N HIS A 130 4.39 -10.40 6.51
CA HIS A 130 3.63 -11.49 5.91
C HIS A 130 4.45 -12.10 4.77
N CYS A 131 4.67 -13.40 4.81
CA CYS A 131 5.19 -14.18 3.70
C CYS A 131 4.07 -15.03 3.10
N GLN A 132 3.97 -15.06 1.77
CA GLN A 132 2.98 -15.85 1.04
C GLN A 132 3.63 -16.55 -0.15
N TRP A 133 3.06 -17.69 -0.53
CA TRP A 133 3.52 -18.49 -1.66
C TRP A 133 2.39 -19.34 -2.23
N ASN A 134 2.59 -19.79 -3.47
CA ASN A 134 1.76 -20.79 -4.11
C ASN A 134 2.46 -22.15 -4.10
N PRO A 135 1.78 -23.26 -3.72
CA PRO A 135 2.35 -24.60 -3.82
C PRO A 135 2.72 -24.93 -5.27
N ALA A 136 3.92 -25.47 -5.48
CA ALA A 136 4.42 -25.85 -6.80
C ALA A 136 4.40 -27.36 -7.04
N SER A 137 4.47 -28.14 -5.96
CA SER A 137 4.39 -29.60 -5.95
C SER A 137 3.43 -30.04 -4.84
N ASP A 138 2.94 -31.27 -4.94
CA ASP A 138 2.16 -31.91 -3.87
C ASP A 138 3.12 -32.35 -2.75
N ALA A 139 3.27 -31.49 -1.75
CA ALA A 139 4.12 -31.69 -0.58
C ALA A 139 3.28 -31.40 0.69
N PRO A 140 2.52 -32.39 1.20
CA PRO A 140 1.60 -32.18 2.33
C PRO A 140 2.33 -31.88 3.64
N ASP A 141 3.60 -32.29 3.75
CA ASP A 141 4.47 -32.06 4.90
C ASP A 141 5.31 -30.77 4.77
N LEU A 142 5.04 -29.91 3.78
CA LEU A 142 5.77 -28.67 3.53
C LEU A 142 5.87 -27.80 4.79
N ARG A 143 7.10 -27.43 5.16
CA ARG A 143 7.41 -26.54 6.27
C ARG A 143 8.18 -25.32 5.79
N PHE A 144 7.86 -24.17 6.40
CA PHE A 144 8.56 -22.91 6.22
C PHE A 144 9.45 -22.67 7.43
N PHE A 145 10.74 -22.53 7.18
CA PHE A 145 11.75 -22.18 8.16
C PHE A 145 12.44 -20.87 7.78
N TYR A 146 12.89 -20.11 8.76
CA TYR A 146 13.55 -18.84 8.52
C TYR A 146 14.63 -18.49 9.54
N LYS A 147 15.56 -17.63 9.11
CA LYS A 147 16.50 -16.91 9.96
C LYS A 147 16.43 -15.42 9.63
N LEU A 148 16.34 -14.58 10.67
CA LEU A 148 16.36 -13.13 10.52
C LEU A 148 17.77 -12.61 10.75
N ILE A 149 18.26 -11.79 9.82
CA ILE A 149 19.55 -11.12 9.91
C ILE A 149 19.31 -9.61 9.93
N ASN A 150 19.82 -8.91 10.93
CA ASN A 150 19.67 -7.46 11.04
C ASN A 150 20.74 -6.75 10.21
N GLN A 151 20.33 -5.94 9.23
CA GLN A 151 21.28 -5.28 8.33
C GLN A 151 21.97 -4.03 8.93
N VAL A 152 21.52 -3.53 10.10
CA VAL A 152 21.91 -2.20 10.60
C VAL A 152 22.71 -2.25 11.92
N GLY A 153 23.11 -3.43 12.40
CA GLY A 153 23.96 -3.51 13.58
C GLY A 153 24.37 -4.93 13.93
N SER A 154 25.67 -5.10 14.16
CA SER A 154 26.33 -6.28 14.75
C SER A 154 26.00 -6.39 16.24
N SER A 155 24.71 -6.43 16.59
CA SER A 155 24.25 -6.69 17.96
C SER A 155 23.81 -8.14 18.07
N SER A 156 24.44 -8.83 19.01
CA SER A 156 24.39 -10.24 19.40
C SER A 156 23.03 -10.86 19.74
N ASP A 157 21.91 -10.26 19.34
CA ASP A 157 20.55 -10.82 19.47
C ASP A 157 20.10 -11.47 18.15
N GLU A 158 21.04 -12.10 17.44
CA GLU A 158 20.68 -12.94 16.30
C GLU A 158 20.11 -14.25 16.82
N SER A 159 18.89 -14.62 16.40
CA SER A 159 18.53 -16.03 16.40
C SER A 159 19.49 -16.74 15.43
N SER A 160 20.60 -17.23 15.96
CA SER A 160 21.58 -17.98 15.18
C SER A 160 20.95 -19.24 14.57
N GLU A 161 19.92 -19.75 15.26
CA GLU A 161 19.16 -20.94 14.92
C GLU A 161 17.99 -20.67 13.97
N LEU A 162 17.75 -21.67 13.12
CA LEU A 162 16.66 -21.70 12.18
C LEU A 162 15.32 -21.89 12.92
N GLN A 163 14.33 -21.04 12.66
CA GLN A 163 13.02 -21.08 13.30
C GLN A 163 11.95 -21.58 12.34
N GLU A 164 11.05 -22.46 12.79
CA GLU A 164 9.85 -22.79 12.03
C GLU A 164 8.86 -21.61 12.08
N CYS A 165 8.06 -21.46 11.03
CA CYS A 165 6.95 -20.51 11.00
C CYS A 165 6.07 -20.63 12.26
N PRO A 166 5.90 -19.54 13.04
CA PRO A 166 5.09 -19.59 14.25
C PRO A 166 3.58 -19.64 13.96
N SER A 167 3.16 -19.12 12.81
CA SER A 167 1.75 -18.99 12.45
C SER A 167 1.55 -19.10 10.94
N TYR A 168 1.11 -20.27 10.48
CA TYR A 168 0.83 -20.53 9.08
C TYR A 168 -0.53 -19.96 8.63
N SER A 169 -0.58 -19.50 7.38
CA SER A 169 -1.81 -19.28 6.62
C SER A 169 -2.13 -20.50 5.77
N TYR A 170 -3.42 -20.80 5.59
CA TYR A 170 -3.90 -21.97 4.88
C TYR A 170 -4.83 -21.61 3.73
N SER A 171 -4.76 -22.37 2.64
CA SER A 171 -5.76 -22.34 1.57
C SER A 171 -7.10 -22.92 2.04
N THR A 172 -8.14 -22.76 1.22
CA THR A 172 -9.45 -23.42 1.42
C THR A 172 -9.37 -24.95 1.44
N THR A 173 -8.33 -25.52 0.85
CA THR A 173 -8.04 -26.96 0.83
C THR A 173 -7.12 -27.41 1.97
N GLY A 174 -6.77 -26.53 2.91
CA GLY A 174 -5.94 -26.85 4.06
C GLY A 174 -4.44 -26.90 3.79
N VAL A 175 -3.97 -26.41 2.63
CA VAL A 175 -2.55 -26.37 2.27
C VAL A 175 -1.91 -25.11 2.82
N ARG A 176 -0.68 -25.20 3.33
CA ARG A 176 0.09 -24.05 3.82
C ARG A 176 0.46 -23.11 2.67
N THR A 177 0.06 -21.85 2.75
CA THR A 177 0.27 -20.83 1.70
C THR A 177 0.89 -19.54 2.21
N GLY A 178 1.14 -19.42 3.52
CA GLY A 178 1.77 -18.23 4.07
C GLY A 178 2.25 -18.40 5.50
N CYS A 179 2.96 -17.39 5.98
CA CYS A 179 3.54 -17.31 7.31
C CYS A 179 3.53 -15.87 7.84
N GLU A 180 3.06 -15.67 9.06
CA GLU A 180 3.21 -14.40 9.79
C GLU A 180 4.50 -14.42 10.62
N LEU A 181 5.31 -13.37 10.45
CA LEU A 181 6.62 -13.23 11.08
C LEU A 181 6.71 -11.94 11.89
N GLN A 182 7.40 -12.01 13.04
CA GLN A 182 7.80 -10.83 13.81
C GLN A 182 9.13 -10.29 13.27
N ALA A 183 9.08 -9.63 12.11
CA ALA A 183 10.24 -9.07 11.43
C ALA A 183 9.97 -7.63 10.99
N SER A 184 11.00 -6.79 11.03
CA SER A 184 10.93 -5.38 10.59
C SER A 184 11.63 -5.16 9.26
N GLU A 185 11.45 -3.99 8.66
CA GLU A 185 12.06 -3.53 7.41
C GLU A 185 13.60 -3.56 7.40
N ARG A 186 14.24 -3.64 8.57
CA ARG A 186 15.70 -3.72 8.72
C ARG A 186 16.25 -5.14 8.58
N HIS A 187 15.37 -6.13 8.55
CA HIS A 187 15.77 -7.52 8.49
C HIS A 187 15.87 -8.02 7.05
N GLU A 188 16.85 -8.88 6.85
CA GLU A 188 16.90 -9.85 5.78
C GLU A 188 16.35 -11.19 6.30
N ILE A 189 15.58 -11.88 5.46
CA ILE A 189 15.05 -13.21 5.77
C ILE A 189 15.75 -14.23 4.89
N ASN A 190 16.45 -15.16 5.53
CA ASN A 190 16.92 -16.39 4.91
C ASN A 190 15.86 -17.46 5.12
N ILE A 191 15.32 -17.98 4.03
CA ILE A 191 14.14 -18.85 4.02
C ILE A 191 14.54 -20.24 3.55
N LEU A 192 14.06 -21.26 4.25
CA LEU A 192 14.16 -22.67 3.87
C LEU A 192 12.75 -23.26 3.80
N PHE A 193 12.42 -23.86 2.67
CA PHE A 193 11.28 -24.77 2.55
C PHE A 193 11.78 -26.19 2.55
N ASN A 194 11.20 -27.04 3.40
CA ASN A 194 11.44 -28.47 3.45
C ASN A 194 10.14 -29.22 3.27
N GLY A 195 10.16 -30.31 2.52
CA GLY A 195 9.02 -31.21 2.37
C GLY A 195 9.39 -32.45 1.57
N THR A 196 8.41 -33.29 1.30
CA THR A 196 8.59 -34.55 0.57
C THR A 196 7.76 -34.53 -0.70
N VAL A 197 8.38 -34.86 -1.83
CA VAL A 197 7.71 -34.98 -3.14
C VAL A 197 8.04 -36.35 -3.71
N ASN A 198 7.02 -37.17 -3.97
CA ASN A 198 7.18 -38.57 -4.42
C ASN A 198 8.13 -39.37 -3.51
N ASP A 199 7.90 -39.30 -2.19
CA ASP A 199 8.69 -39.96 -1.14
C ASP A 199 10.18 -39.58 -1.08
N LYS A 200 10.57 -38.49 -1.76
CA LYS A 200 11.93 -37.96 -1.72
C LYS A 200 11.96 -36.62 -1.00
N PRO A 201 12.89 -36.42 -0.06
CA PRO A 201 13.06 -35.12 0.58
C PRO A 201 13.47 -34.08 -0.46
N ALA A 202 12.84 -32.92 -0.37
CA ALA A 202 13.11 -31.76 -1.19
C ALA A 202 13.33 -30.55 -0.31
N ARG A 203 14.25 -29.69 -0.73
CA ARG A 203 14.51 -28.40 -0.08
C ARG A 203 14.67 -27.30 -1.10
N ASN A 204 14.17 -26.12 -0.79
CA ASN A 204 14.40 -24.90 -1.55
C ASN A 204 14.82 -23.79 -0.58
N THR A 205 15.78 -22.95 -0.96
CA THR A 205 16.18 -21.80 -0.13
C THR A 205 16.04 -20.50 -0.89
N PHE A 206 15.75 -19.42 -0.16
CA PHE A 206 15.54 -18.08 -0.70
C PHE A 206 16.07 -17.01 0.27
N ILE A 207 16.29 -15.81 -0.27
CA ILE A 207 16.65 -14.62 0.50
C ILE A 207 15.67 -13.49 0.18
N LYS A 208 15.24 -12.73 1.18
CA LYS A 208 14.35 -11.57 1.03
C LYS A 208 14.83 -10.39 1.85
N LEU A 209 15.00 -9.25 1.19
CA LEU A 209 15.36 -7.98 1.79
C LEU A 209 14.09 -7.18 2.12
N LEU A 210 13.66 -7.15 3.38
CA LEU A 210 12.36 -6.54 3.72
C LEU A 210 12.29 -5.03 3.44
N LYS A 211 13.43 -4.34 3.47
CA LYS A 211 13.50 -2.92 3.09
C LYS A 211 12.99 -2.64 1.68
N ASP A 212 13.10 -3.61 0.78
CA ASP A 212 12.69 -3.49 -0.62
C ASP A 212 11.22 -3.89 -0.84
N HIS A 213 10.57 -4.47 0.17
CA HIS A 213 9.25 -5.07 0.11
C HIS A 213 8.36 -4.60 1.27
N VAL A 214 7.82 -3.38 1.15
CA VAL A 214 6.96 -2.78 2.19
C VAL A 214 5.57 -2.47 1.65
N ARG A 215 4.52 -2.97 2.31
CA ARG A 215 3.12 -2.78 1.90
C ARG A 215 2.28 -2.40 3.11
N PRO A 216 2.38 -1.14 3.60
CA PRO A 216 1.56 -0.69 4.71
C PRO A 216 0.09 -0.64 4.30
N PRO A 217 -0.86 -0.63 5.26
CA PRO A 217 -2.27 -0.44 4.97
C PRO A 217 -2.53 0.94 4.33
N ALA A 218 -3.73 1.11 3.78
CA ALA A 218 -4.17 2.41 3.27
C ALA A 218 -4.04 3.51 4.34
N LEU A 219 -3.63 4.71 3.92
CA LEU A 219 -3.39 5.83 4.83
C LEU A 219 -4.64 6.19 5.62
N LYS A 220 -4.44 6.54 6.89
CA LYS A 220 -5.45 7.21 7.70
C LYS A 220 -5.35 8.71 7.45
N TRP A 221 -6.44 9.31 7.00
CA TRP A 221 -6.48 10.70 6.57
C TRP A 221 -7.84 11.33 6.86
N THR A 222 -7.85 12.66 6.95
CA THR A 222 -9.03 13.47 7.25
C THR A 222 -9.10 14.61 6.25
N VAL A 223 -10.31 14.94 5.82
CA VAL A 223 -10.58 16.12 4.99
C VAL A 223 -11.56 17.01 5.71
N VAL A 224 -11.16 18.27 5.87
CA VAL A 224 -12.05 19.34 6.34
C VAL A 224 -12.38 20.23 5.16
N LYS A 225 -13.65 20.24 4.78
CA LYS A 225 -14.19 21.08 3.71
C LYS A 225 -14.45 22.49 4.23
N SER A 226 -13.82 23.46 3.59
CA SER A 226 -14.09 24.89 3.75
C SER A 226 -14.71 25.45 2.46
N LYS A 227 -15.12 26.72 2.47
CA LYS A 227 -15.76 27.38 1.32
C LYS A 227 -14.87 27.29 0.06
N ASP A 228 -13.60 27.62 0.18
CA ASP A 228 -12.64 27.81 -0.92
C ASP A 228 -11.57 26.71 -1.04
N ALA A 229 -11.52 25.79 -0.09
CA ALA A 229 -10.48 24.75 -0.08
C ALA A 229 -10.87 23.52 0.73
N PHE A 230 -10.18 22.42 0.46
CA PHE A 230 -10.09 21.26 1.34
C PHE A 230 -8.78 21.32 2.12
N SER A 231 -8.89 21.24 3.44
CA SER A 231 -7.75 21.00 4.33
C SER A 231 -7.62 19.50 4.56
N ILE A 232 -6.60 18.91 3.94
CA ILE A 232 -6.36 17.47 3.95
C ILE A 232 -5.21 17.21 4.92
N SER A 233 -5.38 16.29 5.87
CA SER A 233 -4.32 15.85 6.79
C SER A 233 -4.27 14.33 6.87
N TRP A 234 -3.09 13.78 7.13
CA TRP A 234 -2.88 12.34 7.21
C TRP A 234 -1.88 11.97 8.30
N ILE A 235 -1.82 10.68 8.59
CA ILE A 235 -0.80 10.08 9.45
C ILE A 235 0.16 9.33 8.53
N ALA A 236 1.46 9.61 8.66
CA ALA A 236 2.50 8.90 7.92
C ALA A 236 2.46 7.39 8.23
N PRO A 237 2.84 6.50 7.30
CA PRO A 237 2.99 5.09 7.62
C PRO A 237 4.03 4.90 8.72
N ASP A 238 3.74 4.03 9.68
CA ASP A 238 4.62 3.75 10.83
C ASP A 238 5.84 2.87 10.47
N ILE A 239 6.08 2.63 9.18
CA ILE A 239 7.20 1.87 8.65
C ILE A 239 8.14 2.86 7.96
N PHE A 240 9.44 2.80 8.25
CA PHE A 240 10.43 3.84 7.88
C PHE A 240 10.21 5.19 8.58
N GLN A 241 11.14 6.12 8.35
CA GLN A 241 10.98 7.49 8.80
C GLN A 241 10.02 8.24 7.85
N PRO A 242 9.30 9.27 8.34
CA PRO A 242 8.40 10.07 7.48
C PRO A 242 9.07 10.64 6.24
N SER A 243 10.36 10.97 6.31
CA SER A 243 11.19 11.49 5.22
C SER A 243 11.43 10.50 4.08
N ASN A 244 11.17 9.20 4.28
CA ASN A 244 11.27 8.15 3.26
C ASN A 244 10.00 8.06 2.37
N TRP A 245 8.92 8.71 2.77
CA TRP A 245 7.63 8.64 2.08
C TRP A 245 7.37 9.87 1.22
N LYS A 246 6.87 9.62 0.02
CA LYS A 246 6.24 10.61 -0.85
C LYS A 246 4.74 10.35 -0.88
N TYR A 247 3.95 11.41 -0.77
CA TYR A 247 2.49 11.31 -0.79
C TYR A 247 1.94 11.77 -2.13
N ASN A 248 0.98 11.02 -2.65
CA ASN A 248 0.25 11.38 -3.86
C ASN A 248 -1.23 11.55 -3.50
N LEU A 249 -1.84 12.61 -4.02
CA LEU A 249 -3.27 12.84 -3.93
C LEU A 249 -3.87 12.62 -5.31
N ARG A 250 -4.94 11.84 -5.38
CA ARG A 250 -5.76 11.67 -6.57
C ARG A 250 -7.09 12.36 -6.33
N TYR A 251 -7.54 13.19 -7.25
CA TYR A 251 -8.86 13.76 -7.18
C TYR A 251 -9.54 13.83 -8.54
N THR A 252 -10.87 13.78 -8.50
CA THR A 252 -11.75 14.03 -9.64
C THR A 252 -12.71 15.15 -9.28
N VAL A 253 -12.94 16.04 -10.23
CA VAL A 253 -13.87 17.16 -10.15
C VAL A 253 -15.01 16.88 -11.12
N CYS A 254 -16.23 16.91 -10.60
CA CYS A 254 -17.45 16.64 -11.34
C CYS A 254 -18.40 17.83 -11.25
N ASN A 255 -19.06 18.13 -12.36
CA ASN A 255 -20.28 18.93 -12.36
C ASN A 255 -21.49 18.02 -12.69
N LYS A 256 -22.67 18.61 -12.86
CA LYS A 256 -23.92 17.88 -13.13
C LYS A 256 -23.93 17.09 -14.44
N THR A 257 -23.02 17.37 -15.37
CA THR A 257 -23.03 16.80 -16.73
C THR A 257 -21.79 15.98 -17.07
N ALA A 258 -20.65 16.22 -16.42
CA ALA A 258 -19.40 15.52 -16.69
C ALA A 258 -18.42 15.59 -15.50
N CYS A 259 -17.57 14.57 -15.43
CA CYS A 259 -16.39 14.53 -14.57
C CYS A 259 -15.12 14.70 -15.39
N ASN A 260 -14.13 15.39 -14.83
CA ASN A 260 -12.78 15.38 -15.40
C ASN A 260 -12.12 13.99 -15.20
N LYS A 261 -11.01 13.77 -15.91
CA LYS A 261 -10.17 12.60 -15.65
C LYS A 261 -9.50 12.76 -14.27
N PRO A 262 -9.25 11.66 -13.55
CA PRO A 262 -8.54 11.71 -12.27
C PRO A 262 -7.18 12.39 -12.43
N GLU A 263 -6.99 13.47 -11.69
CA GLU A 263 -5.72 14.16 -11.59
C GLU A 263 -4.92 13.60 -10.41
N ILE A 264 -3.62 13.41 -10.60
CA ILE A 264 -2.71 12.92 -9.55
C ILE A 264 -1.64 13.98 -9.31
N ILE A 265 -1.60 14.49 -8.09
CA ILE A 265 -0.60 15.48 -7.65
C ILE A 265 0.34 14.85 -6.61
N GLY A 266 1.64 15.11 -6.75
CA GLY A 266 2.63 14.79 -5.73
C GLY A 266 2.67 15.88 -4.69
N LEU A 267 2.57 15.51 -3.41
CA LEU A 267 2.55 16.47 -2.31
C LEU A 267 3.99 16.86 -1.91
N PRO A 268 4.20 18.10 -1.43
CA PRO A 268 5.52 18.57 -1.03
C PRO A 268 6.10 17.73 0.11
N LYS A 269 7.43 17.55 0.09
CA LYS A 269 8.20 16.67 0.98
C LYS A 269 8.41 17.24 2.40
N GLU A 270 7.96 18.46 2.65
CA GLU A 270 8.06 19.07 3.98
C GLU A 270 7.42 18.12 5.02
N GLU A 271 7.93 18.06 6.25
CA GLU A 271 7.40 17.20 7.34
C GLU A 271 5.91 17.44 7.69
N LYS A 272 5.24 18.29 6.93
CA LYS A 272 3.82 18.58 7.02
C LYS A 272 3.04 17.39 6.45
N THR A 273 2.36 16.68 7.33
CA THR A 273 1.35 15.68 6.95
C THR A 273 -0.01 16.33 6.62
N SER A 274 0.03 17.47 5.94
CA SER A 274 -1.15 18.24 5.58
C SER A 274 -0.97 18.98 4.26
N TYR A 275 -2.06 19.13 3.51
CA TYR A 275 -2.11 19.83 2.23
C TYR A 275 -3.42 20.60 2.08
N ARG A 276 -3.35 21.77 1.44
CA ARG A 276 -4.52 22.57 1.08
C ARG A 276 -4.79 22.42 -0.41
N LEU A 277 -5.91 21.80 -0.77
CA LEU A 277 -6.38 21.71 -2.14
C LEU A 277 -7.41 22.82 -2.39
N GLU A 278 -7.17 23.68 -3.37
CA GLU A 278 -8.12 24.72 -3.76
C GLU A 278 -9.38 24.11 -4.37
N ARG A 279 -10.53 24.73 -4.10
CA ARG A 279 -11.85 24.20 -4.45
C ARG A 279 -12.74 25.28 -5.03
N ASP A 280 -13.46 24.94 -6.09
CA ASP A 280 -14.66 25.66 -6.52
C ASP A 280 -15.89 25.05 -5.84
N SER A 281 -16.65 25.88 -5.09
CA SER A 281 -17.83 25.46 -4.35
C SER A 281 -18.97 24.89 -5.20
N GLN A 282 -18.97 25.17 -6.52
CA GLN A 282 -20.01 24.71 -7.44
C GLN A 282 -19.79 23.28 -7.98
N TRP A 283 -18.70 22.63 -7.57
CA TRP A 283 -18.31 21.33 -8.11
C TRP A 283 -18.22 20.27 -7.01
N GLN A 284 -18.49 19.04 -7.39
CA GLN A 284 -18.28 17.87 -6.55
C GLN A 284 -16.84 17.38 -6.69
N TYR A 285 -16.22 17.01 -5.58
CA TYR A 285 -14.86 16.48 -5.56
C TYR A 285 -14.85 15.09 -4.94
N CYS A 286 -14.16 14.13 -5.55
CA CYS A 286 -13.82 12.87 -4.93
C CYS A 286 -12.30 12.79 -4.79
N ILE A 287 -11.81 12.46 -3.60
CA ILE A 287 -10.40 12.57 -3.24
C ILE A 287 -9.92 11.24 -2.65
N ALA A 288 -8.72 10.80 -3.03
CA ALA A 288 -8.01 9.68 -2.42
C ALA A 288 -6.53 10.03 -2.25
N ILE A 289 -5.88 9.37 -1.29
CA ILE A 289 -4.46 9.58 -0.97
C ILE A 289 -3.70 8.25 -0.89
N GLN A 290 -2.42 8.29 -1.24
CA GLN A 290 -1.50 7.17 -1.19
C GLN A 290 -0.11 7.63 -0.72
N ALA A 291 0.63 6.79 -0.01
CA ALA A 291 2.05 6.97 0.24
C ALA A 291 2.88 5.96 -0.56
N VAL A 292 4.01 6.43 -1.10
CA VAL A 292 4.96 5.63 -1.89
C VAL A 292 6.35 5.86 -1.32
N VAL A 293 7.14 4.79 -1.21
CA VAL A 293 8.54 4.87 -0.77
C VAL A 293 9.34 5.57 -1.87
N GLU A 294 10.07 6.62 -1.49
CA GLU A 294 10.91 7.39 -2.43
C GLU A 294 12.31 6.79 -2.59
N THR A 295 12.78 6.01 -1.61
CA THR A 295 14.10 5.36 -1.64
C THR A 295 14.10 4.08 -2.49
N ARG A 296 15.27 3.44 -2.62
CA ARG A 296 15.40 2.11 -3.26
C ARG A 296 14.42 1.13 -2.59
N GLY A 297 13.55 0.52 -3.40
CA GLY A 297 12.53 -0.42 -2.95
C GLY A 297 11.20 -0.23 -3.68
N ASN A 298 10.33 -1.23 -3.62
CA ASN A 298 8.98 -1.19 -4.18
C ASN A 298 7.97 -1.18 -3.02
N GLY A 299 7.82 -0.02 -2.38
CA GLY A 299 6.88 0.13 -1.27
C GLY A 299 5.81 1.17 -1.55
N ALA A 300 4.55 0.81 -1.33
CA ALA A 300 3.43 1.73 -1.42
C ALA A 300 2.26 1.26 -0.55
N THR A 301 1.50 2.20 0.01
CA THR A 301 0.18 1.90 0.52
C THR A 301 -0.76 1.67 -0.65
N PRO A 302 -1.89 0.96 -0.51
CA PRO A 302 -3.00 1.09 -1.44
C PRO A 302 -3.50 2.55 -1.47
N TRP A 303 -4.19 2.93 -2.55
CA TRP A 303 -5.02 4.13 -2.53
C TRP A 303 -6.07 4.00 -1.43
N SER A 304 -6.31 5.08 -0.69
CA SER A 304 -7.47 5.14 0.19
C SER A 304 -8.77 4.99 -0.61
N ALA A 305 -9.85 4.62 0.07
CA ALA A 305 -11.18 4.80 -0.49
C ALA A 305 -11.40 6.28 -0.85
N ASP A 306 -12.13 6.52 -1.94
CA ASP A 306 -12.46 7.88 -2.37
C ASP A 306 -13.45 8.50 -1.36
N GLN A 307 -13.14 9.69 -0.86
CA GLN A 307 -14.09 10.53 -0.11
C GLN A 307 -14.65 11.59 -1.04
N CYS A 308 -15.97 11.56 -1.24
CA CYS A 308 -16.68 12.49 -2.13
C CYS A 308 -17.40 13.59 -1.34
N PHE A 309 -17.26 14.83 -1.81
CA PHE A 309 -17.84 16.02 -1.22
C PHE A 309 -18.71 16.71 -2.26
N GLU A 310 -20.01 16.85 -1.96
CA GLU A 310 -20.98 17.49 -2.83
C GLU A 310 -20.75 19.01 -2.95
N GLU A 311 -21.35 19.60 -4.00
CA GLU A 311 -21.41 21.04 -4.22
C GLU A 311 -22.07 21.75 -3.01
N ASP A 312 -21.67 22.99 -2.76
CA ASP A 312 -22.37 23.79 -1.76
C ASP A 312 -23.69 24.26 -2.35
N LEU A 313 -24.78 24.12 -1.58
CA LEU A 313 -26.04 24.74 -1.94
C LEU A 313 -25.84 26.25 -1.98
N ASP A 314 -26.16 26.86 -3.11
CA ASP A 314 -26.06 28.30 -3.27
C ASP A 314 -26.96 28.99 -2.23
N ALA A 315 -26.35 29.79 -1.35
CA ALA A 315 -27.08 30.55 -0.33
C ALA A 315 -28.15 31.46 -0.97
N LEU A 316 -27.94 31.87 -2.22
CA LEU A 316 -28.89 32.65 -2.98
C LEU A 316 -30.18 31.87 -3.29
N VAL A 317 -30.10 30.55 -3.48
CA VAL A 317 -31.26 29.68 -3.67
C VAL A 317 -32.09 29.60 -2.38
N PHE A 318 -31.44 29.51 -1.22
CA PHE A 318 -32.15 29.57 0.07
C PHE A 318 -32.87 30.91 0.26
N VAL A 319 -32.20 32.03 -0.02
CA VAL A 319 -32.80 33.37 0.03
C VAL A 319 -33.98 33.48 -0.93
N ALA A 320 -33.84 32.99 -2.17
CA ALA A 320 -34.85 33.11 -3.21
C ALA A 320 -36.12 32.28 -2.95
N PHE A 321 -36.03 31.14 -2.25
CA PHE A 321 -37.20 30.31 -1.96
C PHE A 321 -37.78 30.56 -0.57
N ILE A 322 -36.95 30.73 0.46
CA ILE A 322 -37.43 30.87 1.84
C ILE A 322 -38.10 32.23 2.05
N ILE A 323 -37.53 33.33 1.53
CA ILE A 323 -38.07 34.68 1.75
C ILE A 323 -39.49 34.82 1.17
N PRO A 324 -39.77 34.44 -0.10
CA PRO A 324 -41.12 34.53 -0.63
C PRO A 324 -42.12 33.64 0.10
N CYS A 325 -41.71 32.43 0.52
CA CYS A 325 -42.58 31.54 1.30
C CYS A 325 -42.94 32.16 2.66
N VAL A 326 -41.98 32.74 3.38
CA VAL A 326 -42.23 33.42 4.66
C VAL A 326 -43.13 34.63 4.47
N VAL A 327 -42.89 35.44 3.44
CA VAL A 327 -43.73 36.61 3.12
C VAL A 327 -45.16 36.19 2.77
N ALA A 328 -45.34 35.12 1.99
CA ALA A 328 -46.65 34.59 1.64
C ALA A 328 -47.42 34.07 2.87
N ILE A 329 -46.73 33.38 3.79
CA ILE A 329 -47.32 32.92 5.05
C ILE A 329 -47.72 34.11 5.92
N LEU A 330 -46.86 35.11 6.06
CA LEU A 330 -47.17 36.33 6.82
C LEU A 330 -48.37 37.09 6.22
N ALA A 331 -48.43 37.20 4.89
CA ALA A 331 -49.56 37.82 4.20
C ALA A 331 -50.87 37.04 4.41
N ALA A 332 -50.82 35.71 4.34
CA ALA A 332 -51.98 34.86 4.62
C ALA A 332 -52.45 35.00 6.07
N LEU A 333 -51.54 35.01 7.04
CA LEU A 333 -51.84 35.24 8.45
C LEU A 333 -52.44 36.62 8.68
N MET A 334 -51.88 37.66 8.06
CA MET A 334 -52.44 39.01 8.09
C MET A 334 -53.86 39.04 7.52
N PHE A 335 -54.11 38.38 6.39
CA PHE A 335 -55.44 38.31 5.79
C PHE A 335 -56.44 37.57 6.69
N VAL A 336 -56.03 36.46 7.31
CA VAL A 336 -56.85 35.72 8.28
C VAL A 336 -57.14 36.58 9.52
N CYS A 337 -56.14 37.29 10.05
CA CYS A 337 -56.31 38.22 11.17
C CYS A 337 -57.26 39.38 10.82
N CYS A 338 -57.10 39.99 9.65
CA CYS A 338 -57.98 41.06 9.16
C CYS A 338 -59.42 40.56 8.93
N ARG A 339 -59.61 39.34 8.41
CA ARG A 339 -60.95 38.74 8.29
C ARG A 339 -61.58 38.43 9.64
N ARG A 340 -60.81 37.90 10.59
CA ARG A 340 -61.30 37.52 11.93
C ARG A 340 -61.64 38.74 12.79
N ASN A 341 -60.93 39.85 12.61
CA ASN A 341 -61.16 41.11 13.31
C ASN A 341 -61.80 42.18 12.41
N LYS A 342 -62.52 41.76 11.36
CA LYS A 342 -63.11 42.68 10.36
C LYS A 342 -63.97 43.75 11.00
N ASP A 343 -64.70 43.41 12.06
CA ASP A 343 -65.59 44.34 12.78
C ASP A 343 -64.85 45.41 13.60
N LYS A 344 -63.55 45.20 13.89
CA LYS A 344 -62.70 46.16 14.61
C LYS A 344 -61.89 47.07 13.68
N PHE A 345 -61.45 46.55 12.53
CA PHE A 345 -60.61 47.30 11.57
C PHE A 345 -61.42 47.95 10.44
N PHE A 346 -62.60 47.44 10.14
CA PHE A 346 -63.54 48.02 9.19
C PHE A 346 -64.88 48.23 9.89
N PRO A 347 -65.05 49.35 10.64
CA PRO A 347 -66.36 49.69 11.17
C PRO A 347 -67.37 49.71 10.02
N ARG A 348 -68.54 49.09 10.23
CA ARG A 348 -69.62 49.06 9.23
C ARG A 348 -69.89 50.48 8.78
N ILE A 349 -69.54 50.80 7.53
CA ILE A 349 -70.06 51.98 6.86
C ILE A 349 -71.57 51.75 6.80
N ILE A 350 -72.31 52.64 7.46
CA ILE A 350 -73.76 52.73 7.35
C ILE A 350 -74.05 52.82 5.84
N THR A 351 -74.73 51.81 5.30
CA THR A 351 -75.20 51.80 3.91
C THR A 351 -75.91 53.12 3.62
N PRO A 352 -75.57 53.86 2.55
CA PRO A 352 -76.37 55.00 2.16
C PRO A 352 -77.80 54.50 1.90
N VAL A 353 -78.76 55.18 2.53
CA VAL A 353 -80.19 54.97 2.29
C VAL A 353 -80.44 55.18 0.80
N ASP A 354 -81.04 54.18 0.16
CA ASP A 354 -81.31 54.16 -1.27
C ASP A 354 -82.54 55.03 -1.56
N PHE A 355 -82.33 56.34 -1.67
CA PHE A 355 -83.38 57.37 -1.84
C PHE A 355 -84.23 57.23 -3.14
N ILE A 356 -83.94 56.25 -4.01
CA ILE A 356 -84.62 56.06 -5.29
C ILE A 356 -85.83 55.11 -5.19
N THR A 357 -85.96 54.34 -4.10
CA THR A 357 -87.08 53.39 -3.94
C THR A 357 -88.33 53.97 -3.25
N ASP A 358 -88.27 55.20 -2.73
CA ASP A 358 -89.37 55.85 -2.00
C ASP A 358 -90.26 56.80 -2.84
N ILE A 359 -89.99 56.96 -4.14
CA ILE A 359 -90.80 57.83 -5.02
C ILE A 359 -92.03 57.08 -5.61
N ASP A 360 -92.07 55.76 -5.55
CA ASP A 360 -93.09 54.97 -6.28
C ASP A 360 -94.23 54.42 -5.41
N ASN A 361 -94.41 54.93 -4.19
CA ASN A 361 -95.49 54.46 -3.31
C ASN A 361 -96.29 55.61 -2.68
N ASN A 362 -96.90 56.42 -3.55
CA ASN A 362 -97.80 57.48 -3.12
C ASN A 362 -99.25 56.99 -3.07
N ASN A 363 -99.67 56.46 -1.91
CA ASN A 363 -101.07 56.52 -1.52
C ASN A 363 -101.28 56.33 -0.01
N LYS A 364 -102.08 57.25 0.55
CA LYS A 364 -102.66 57.32 1.91
C LYS A 364 -101.84 57.97 3.04
N SER A 365 -102.14 59.27 3.16
CA SER A 365 -102.85 59.88 4.30
C SER A 365 -102.13 60.10 5.65
N ASN A 366 -102.22 61.37 6.04
CA ASN A 366 -102.24 61.95 7.40
C ASN A 366 -100.86 62.18 8.05
N LEU A 367 -100.33 63.41 8.03
CA LEU A 367 -100.70 64.54 8.92
C LEU A 367 -100.12 64.33 10.33
N TYR A 368 -98.97 64.98 10.61
CA TYR A 368 -98.74 65.88 11.76
C TYR A 368 -97.26 66.00 12.21
N ASN A 369 -96.84 67.27 12.34
CA ASN A 369 -96.00 67.88 13.38
C ASN A 369 -94.47 67.71 13.39
N LEU A 370 -93.81 68.79 12.91
CA LEU A 370 -92.78 69.60 13.57
C LEU A 370 -92.32 69.16 14.99
N GLN A 371 -90.99 69.08 15.23
CA GLN A 371 -90.20 70.06 16.01
C GLN A 371 -88.73 69.63 16.18
N ALA A 372 -87.78 70.52 15.87
CA ALA A 372 -86.50 70.68 16.60
C ALA A 372 -86.75 71.73 17.71
N PRO A 373 -86.04 71.77 18.87
CA PRO A 373 -84.57 71.87 19.07
C PRO A 373 -84.10 71.01 20.29
N SER A 374 -82.93 71.09 20.94
CA SER A 374 -81.95 72.16 21.24
C SER A 374 -80.60 71.61 21.71
N GLU A 375 -79.59 72.49 21.68
CA GLU A 375 -78.26 72.38 22.30
C GLU A 375 -78.32 72.15 23.82
N GLU A 376 -77.27 71.53 24.38
CA GLU A 376 -76.63 71.98 25.62
C GLU A 376 -75.18 71.43 25.72
N GLU A 377 -74.27 72.34 26.07
CA GLU A 377 -72.84 72.17 26.31
C GLU A 377 -72.56 71.43 27.65
N GLN A 378 -71.40 70.76 27.78
CA GLN A 378 -70.38 71.08 28.79
C GLN A 378 -69.20 70.06 28.82
N THR A 379 -68.04 70.58 28.40
CA THR A 379 -66.70 70.53 29.03
C THR A 379 -66.42 69.54 30.18
N CYS A 380 -65.29 68.82 30.05
CA CYS A 380 -64.27 68.58 31.11
C CYS A 380 -62.98 68.06 30.45
N GLU A 381 -61.99 68.93 30.25
CA GLU A 381 -60.79 69.10 31.09
C GLU A 381 -59.65 68.12 30.72
N ILE A 382 -58.65 68.66 30.01
CA ILE A 382 -57.40 68.01 29.64
C ILE A 382 -56.39 68.30 30.75
N THR A 383 -55.76 67.27 31.31
CA THR A 383 -54.47 67.40 32.00
C THR A 383 -53.42 66.55 31.28
N VAL A 384 -52.48 67.25 30.66
CA VAL A 384 -51.22 66.72 30.14
C VAL A 384 -50.22 66.69 31.28
N LEU A 385 -49.64 65.53 31.56
CA LEU A 385 -48.37 65.41 32.28
C LEU A 385 -47.40 64.63 31.38
N ASP A 386 -46.31 65.29 31.03
CA ASP A 386 -45.14 64.75 30.33
C ASP A 386 -43.95 64.78 31.31
N PRO A 387 -42.77 64.25 30.97
CA PRO A 387 -42.37 62.86 31.14
C PRO A 387 -41.25 62.71 32.19
N GLU A 388 -41.19 61.57 32.89
CA GLU A 388 -40.02 61.24 33.72
C GLU A 388 -39.09 60.24 33.02
N ILE A 389 -37.86 60.70 32.86
CA ILE A 389 -36.65 60.01 32.42
C ILE A 389 -36.21 59.07 33.53
N ILE A 390 -36.04 57.76 33.25
CA ILE A 390 -35.16 56.88 34.03
C ILE A 390 -34.26 56.07 33.09
N ARG A 391 -32.98 56.02 33.48
CA ARG A 391 -31.79 55.56 32.77
C ARG A 391 -31.65 54.03 32.67
N LEU A 392 -30.72 53.65 31.78
CA LEU A 392 -30.00 52.37 31.70
C LEU A 392 -29.55 51.82 33.06
N ASP A 393 -29.64 50.49 33.26
CA ASP A 393 -28.48 49.58 33.31
C ASP A 393 -28.93 48.14 33.67
N CYS A 394 -28.67 47.20 32.75
CA CYS A 394 -28.36 45.76 32.88
C CYS A 394 -28.76 45.00 31.61
#